data_AF-A0A0C3DA09-F1
#
_entry.id   AF-A0A0C3DA09-F1
#
_cell.length_a   1.000
_cell.length_b   1.000
_cell.length_c   1.000
_cell.angle_alpha   90.00
_cell.angle_beta   90.00
_cell.angle_gamma   90.00
#
_symmetry.space_group_name_H-M   'P 1'
#
loop_
_entity.id
_entity.type
_entity.pdbx_description
1 polymer ?
#
loop_
_entity_poly.entity_id
_entity_poly.type
_entity_poly.pdbx_seq_one_letter_code
_entity_poly.pdbx_strand_id
1 'polypeptide(L)'
;MALDYLTIPATSIDVERLFSRGRLLLSHVRSRLSAQSTRALLCLGTWSTLGLVKDSDVKKVTELEDVEGKDTLADGWDKIII
;
A
#
# COMPACT_ATOMS: atom_id res chain seq x y z
N MET A 1 -21.48 13.60 10.50
CA MET A 1 -21.73 12.96 11.81
C MET A 1 -22.19 11.52 11.67
N ALA A 2 -23.40 11.21 11.17
CA ALA A 2 -23.87 9.82 11.09
C ALA A 2 -22.96 8.91 10.23
N LEU A 3 -22.52 9.39 9.06
CA LEU A 3 -21.59 8.64 8.21
C LEU A 3 -20.26 8.34 8.92
N ASP A 4 -19.69 9.33 9.61
CA ASP A 4 -18.41 9.19 10.32
C ASP A 4 -18.45 8.04 11.34
N TYR A 5 -19.53 7.96 12.13
CA TYR A 5 -19.72 6.88 13.10
C TYR A 5 -19.96 5.52 12.44
N LEU A 6 -20.71 5.49 11.34
CA LEU A 6 -21.04 4.24 10.64
C LEU A 6 -19.86 3.69 9.82
N THR A 7 -18.87 4.52 9.48
CA THR A 7 -17.64 4.09 8.82
C THR A 7 -16.60 3.47 9.76
N ILE A 8 -16.77 3.60 11.08
CA ILE A 8 -15.87 2.95 12.05
C ILE A 8 -16.14 1.45 12.00
N PRO A 9 -15.16 0.62 11.63
CA PRO A 9 -15.35 -0.82 11.63
C PRO A 9 -15.60 -1.30 13.06
N ALA A 10 -16.65 -2.10 13.25
CA ALA A 10 -17.02 -2.63 14.57
C ALA A 10 -15.99 -3.63 15.13
N THR A 11 -15.05 -4.12 14.28
CA THR A 11 -14.07 -5.14 14.65
C THR A 11 -12.73 -4.91 13.95
N SER A 12 -11.64 -5.45 14.50
CA SER A 12 -10.29 -5.43 13.89
C SER A 12 -10.09 -6.41 12.74
N ILE A 13 -11.12 -7.21 12.39
CA ILE A 13 -11.02 -8.33 11.45
C ILE A 13 -10.48 -7.89 10.09
N ASP A 14 -10.89 -6.72 9.61
CA ASP A 14 -10.44 -6.20 8.30
C ASP A 14 -8.95 -5.87 8.31
N VAL A 15 -8.45 -5.31 9.42
CA VAL A 15 -7.03 -5.00 9.62
C VAL A 15 -6.22 -6.30 9.76
N GLU A 16 -6.72 -7.28 10.51
CA GLU A 16 -6.06 -8.59 10.67
C GLU A 16 -5.97 -9.37 9.35
N ARG A 17 -7.04 -9.34 8.53
CA ARG A 17 -7.03 -9.91 7.18
C ARG A 17 -6.01 -9.22 6.27
N LEU A 18 -5.91 -7.90 6.35
CA LEU A 18 -4.93 -7.13 5.60
C LEU A 18 -3.50 -7.55 5.96
N PHE A 19 -3.17 -7.65 7.25
CA PHE A 19 -1.84 -8.09 7.70
C PHE A 19 -1.56 -9.57 7.39
N SER A 20 -2.58 -10.43 7.47
CA SER A 20 -2.44 -11.84 7.11
C SER A 20 -2.09 -12.02 5.63
N ARG A 21 -2.81 -11.33 4.73
CA ARG A 21 -2.50 -11.30 3.29
C ARG A 21 -1.17 -10.60 3.01
N GLY A 22 -0.89 -9.54 3.75
CA GLY A 22 0.33 -8.74 3.67
C GLY A 22 1.58 -9.41 4.26
N ARG A 23 1.47 -10.60 4.86
CA ARG A 23 2.59 -11.33 5.48
C ARG A 23 3.78 -11.56 4.53
N LEU A 24 3.53 -11.65 3.23
CA LEU A 24 4.57 -11.81 2.21
C LEU A 24 5.39 -10.51 2.01
N LEU A 25 4.75 -9.35 2.22
CA LEU A 25 5.37 -8.02 2.18
C LEU A 25 6.03 -7.66 3.53
N LEU A 26 5.38 -7.99 4.65
CA LEU A 26 5.89 -7.77 6.00
C LEU A 26 6.92 -8.83 6.41
N SER A 27 8.20 -8.47 6.30
CA SER A 27 9.41 -9.02 6.95
C SER A 27 9.72 -10.53 6.85
N HIS A 28 8.76 -11.43 6.60
CA HIS A 28 9.01 -12.87 6.59
C HIS A 28 9.85 -13.30 5.36
N VAL A 29 9.76 -12.54 4.26
CA VAL A 29 10.56 -12.77 3.04
C VAL A 29 11.87 -11.94 3.05
N ARG A 30 12.21 -11.26 4.14
CA ARG A 30 13.46 -10.49 4.26
C ARG A 30 13.58 -9.37 3.20
N SER A 31 12.46 -8.76 2.82
CA SER A 31 12.31 -7.82 1.70
C SER A 31 13.01 -6.46 1.86
N ARG A 32 13.69 -6.16 2.98
CA ARG A 32 14.35 -4.86 3.26
C ARG A 32 13.47 -3.62 3.01
N LEU A 33 12.15 -3.78 2.96
CA LEU A 33 11.20 -2.68 2.75
C LEU A 33 11.05 -1.87 4.04
N SER A 34 10.99 -0.55 3.90
CA SER A 34 10.66 0.35 5.01
C SER A 34 9.17 0.19 5.40
N ALA A 35 8.81 0.67 6.58
CA ALA A 35 7.39 0.69 7.00
C ALA A 35 6.53 1.53 6.04
N GLN A 36 7.08 2.61 5.48
CA GLN A 36 6.40 3.47 4.51
C GLN A 36 6.14 2.72 3.20
N SER A 37 7.16 2.07 2.63
CA SER A 37 7.00 1.29 1.39
C SER A 37 6.03 0.13 1.57
N THR A 38 6.06 -0.51 2.74
CA THR A 38 5.12 -1.60 3.07
C THR A 38 3.68 -1.10 3.14
N ARG A 39 3.45 0.08 3.76
CA ARG A 39 2.12 0.71 3.78
C ARG A 39 1.64 1.07 2.36
N ALA A 40 2.50 1.69 1.55
CA ALA A 40 2.15 2.09 0.20
C ALA A 40 1.76 0.89 -0.68
N LEU A 41 2.49 -0.22 -0.58
CA LEU A 41 2.18 -1.45 -1.31
C LEU A 41 0.85 -2.08 -0.87
N LEU A 42 0.56 -2.08 0.44
CA LEU A 42 -0.73 -2.55 0.95
C LEU A 42 -1.88 -1.72 0.40
N CYS A 43 -1.76 -0.38 0.43
CA CYS A 43 -2.76 0.52 -0.13
C CYS A 43 -2.96 0.31 -1.64
N LEU A 44 -1.87 0.18 -2.39
CA LEU A 44 -1.91 -0.06 -3.84
C LEU A 44 -2.63 -1.38 -4.17
N GLY A 45 -2.37 -2.44 -3.39
CA GLY A 45 -3.10 -3.70 -3.50
C GLY A 45 -4.60 -3.54 -3.33
N THR A 46 -5.04 -2.80 -2.29
CA THR A 46 -6.47 -2.54 -2.06
C THR A 46 -7.07 -1.69 -3.19
N TRP A 47 -6.39 -0.64 -3.64
CA TRP A 47 -6.86 0.22 -4.73
C TRP A 47 -6.95 -0.52 -6.07
N SER A 48 -6.03 -1.42 -6.35
CA SER A 48 -6.10 -2.30 -7.52
C SER A 48 -7.36 -3.17 -7.47
N THR A 49 -7.67 -3.79 -6.32
CA THR A 49 -8.92 -4.58 -6.18
C THR A 49 -10.19 -3.75 -6.28
N LEU A 50 -10.11 -2.45 -5.99
CA LEU A 50 -11.22 -1.50 -6.12
C LEU A 50 -11.32 -0.88 -7.53
N GLY A 51 -10.42 -1.24 -8.46
CA GLY A 51 -10.40 -0.68 -9.83
C GLY A 51 -9.95 0.79 -9.88
N LEU A 52 -9.33 1.30 -8.83
CA LEU A 52 -8.84 2.70 -8.74
C LEU A 52 -7.48 2.88 -9.42
N VAL A 53 -6.81 1.78 -9.77
CA VAL A 53 -5.51 1.78 -10.47
C VAL A 53 -5.73 1.33 -11.91
N LYS A 54 -5.19 2.08 -12.87
CA LYS A 54 -5.22 1.69 -14.29
C LYS A 54 -4.13 0.67 -14.58
N ASP A 55 -4.49 -0.42 -15.24
CA ASP A 55 -3.52 -1.46 -15.64
C ASP A 55 -2.42 -0.92 -16.56
N SER A 56 -2.71 0.13 -17.33
CA SER A 56 -1.71 0.81 -18.16
C SER A 56 -0.55 1.38 -17.35
N ASP A 57 -0.83 1.88 -16.14
CA ASP A 57 0.16 2.52 -15.29
C ASP A 57 0.99 1.46 -14.57
N VAL A 58 0.36 0.35 -14.18
CA VAL A 58 1.07 -0.82 -13.62
C VAL A 58 2.06 -1.40 -14.63
N LYS A 59 1.64 -1.56 -15.90
CA LYS A 59 2.51 -2.07 -16.97
C LYS A 59 3.73 -1.18 -17.21
N LYS A 60 3.53 0.14 -17.25
CA LYS A 60 4.65 1.10 -17.38
C LYS A 60 5.64 0.96 -16.24
N VAL A 61 5.15 0.81 -15.00
CA VAL A 61 6.03 0.64 -13.83
C VAL A 61 6.85 -0.64 -13.91
N THR A 62 6.29 -1.73 -14.43
CA THR A 62 7.03 -3.00 -14.60
C THR A 62 8.07 -2.97 -15.72
N GLU A 63 7.93 -2.05 -16.67
CA GLU A 63 8.86 -1.87 -17.80
C GLU A 63 10.01 -0.91 -17.47
N LEU A 64 9.92 -0.17 -16.37
CA LEU A 64 11.00 0.71 -15.92
C LEU A 64 12.17 -0.09 -15.39
N GLU A 65 13.38 0.39 -15.68
CA GLU A 65 14.60 -0.14 -15.07
C GLU A 65 14.61 0.14 -13.56
N ASP A 66 15.16 -0.80 -12.80
CA ASP A 66 15.41 -0.59 -11.38
C ASP A 66 16.32 0.62 -11.20
N VAL A 67 15.88 1.59 -10.39
CA VAL A 67 16.68 2.79 -10.12
C VAL A 67 17.89 2.38 -9.28
N GLU A 68 19.09 2.50 -9.85
CA GLU A 68 20.36 2.34 -9.13
C GLU A 68 20.62 3.56 -8.24
N GLY A 69 19.99 3.59 -7.07
CA GLY A 69 20.17 4.70 -6.13
C GLY A 69 19.34 4.55 -4.87
N LYS A 70 19.90 4.97 -3.73
CA LYS A 70 19.13 5.16 -2.51
C LYS A 70 18.47 6.54 -2.58
N ASP A 71 17.62 6.74 -3.57
CA ASP A 71 16.90 8.01 -3.71
C ASP A 71 15.98 8.15 -2.50
N THR A 72 16.35 9.05 -1.60
CA THR A 72 15.52 9.43 -0.47
C THR A 72 14.30 10.13 -1.04
N LEU A 73 13.18 9.41 -1.09
CA LEU A 73 11.89 9.98 -1.45
C LEU A 73 11.60 11.20 -0.56
N ALA A 74 11.05 12.25 -1.17
CA ALA A 74 10.76 13.49 -0.47
C ALA A 74 9.85 13.26 0.74
N ASP A 75 10.07 14.00 1.82
CA ASP A 75 9.33 13.79 3.06
C ASP A 75 7.82 14.00 2.84
N GLY A 76 7.03 12.98 3.15
CA GLY A 76 5.57 12.96 2.92
C GLY A 76 5.12 12.60 1.50
N TRP A 77 5.96 11.98 0.66
CA TRP A 77 5.54 11.40 -0.63
C TRP A 77 4.41 10.37 -0.51
N ASP A 78 4.30 9.72 0.66
CA ASP A 78 3.33 8.69 1.00
C ASP A 78 2.06 9.25 1.66
N LYS A 79 1.90 10.58 1.74
CA LYS A 79 0.70 11.21 2.31
C LYS A 79 -0.49 11.00 1.38
N ILE A 80 -1.48 10.26 1.87
CA ILE A 80 -2.79 10.11 1.24
C ILE A 80 -3.65 11.29 1.71
N ILE A 81 -3.93 12.23 0.82
CA ILE A 81 -4.89 13.31 1.06
C ILE A 81 -6.28 12.72 0.77
N ILE A 82 -7.09 12.57 1.80
CA ILE A 82 -8.48 12.09 1.75
C ILE A 82 -9.41 13.29 1.72
#